data_AF-D3TR83-F1
#
_entry.id   AF-D3TR83-F1
#
_cell.length_a   1.000
_cell.length_b   1.000
_cell.length_c   1.000
_cell.angle_alpha   90.00
_cell.angle_beta   90.00
_cell.angle_gamma   90.00
#
_symmetry.space_group_name_H-M   'P 1'
#
loop_
_entity.id
_entity.type
_entity.pdbx_description
1 polymer ?
#
loop_
_entity_poly.entity_id
_entity_poly.type
_entity_poly.pdbx_seq_one_letter_code
_entity_poly.pdbx_strand_id
1 'polypeptide(L)'
;MWPAALTRLLKRRLVYIVFISLIFTYLLVKLVNQKHHLRLLKIKEFSVQRTKPLIWRTLQEHLLTDEPSNRTNPPDIICRNSLQGKELLVDDRGFVCNREHILQNGCCNVESPETLYYTCETCNNSSHCCSIYEFCVSCCLHPEKRPLLELALQAVNGRQLTVFAQVLDQFELCLVKCRTNSHSVEHENRYRDGKVQYCYGPTEAHESQKEVLGIAA
;
A
#
# COMPACT_ATOMS: atom_id res chain seq x y z
N MET A 1 -62.39 -48.17 21.65
CA MET A 1 -62.26 -46.78 22.19
C MET A 1 -60.83 -46.23 22.05
N TRP A 2 -60.15 -46.43 20.91
CA TRP A 2 -58.76 -46.00 20.67
C TRP A 2 -58.52 -44.84 19.65
N PRO A 3 -59.50 -44.32 18.87
CA PRO A 3 -59.18 -43.27 17.89
C PRO A 3 -59.17 -41.84 18.48
N ALA A 4 -59.82 -41.61 19.62
CA ALA A 4 -59.94 -40.27 20.23
C ALA A 4 -58.68 -39.82 21.01
N ALA A 5 -57.89 -40.77 21.53
CA ALA A 5 -56.63 -40.48 22.22
C ALA A 5 -55.47 -40.24 21.23
N LEU A 6 -55.43 -41.02 20.14
CA LEU A 6 -54.41 -40.92 19.09
C LEU A 6 -54.49 -39.58 18.34
N THR A 7 -55.70 -39.10 18.05
CA THR A 7 -55.95 -37.82 17.36
C THR A 7 -55.55 -36.59 18.20
N ARG A 8 -55.65 -36.67 19.55
CA ARG A 8 -55.18 -35.60 20.44
C ARG A 8 -53.65 -35.53 20.52
N LEU A 9 -52.96 -36.67 20.52
CA LEU A 9 -51.50 -36.72 20.48
C LEU A 9 -50.95 -36.22 19.13
N LEU A 10 -51.61 -36.56 18.02
CA LEU A 10 -51.28 -36.05 16.68
C LEU A 10 -51.48 -34.54 16.56
N LYS A 11 -52.61 -34.00 17.06
CA LYS A 11 -52.84 -32.55 17.10
C LYS A 11 -51.80 -31.81 17.94
N ARG A 12 -51.40 -32.37 19.09
CA ARG A 12 -50.38 -31.76 19.96
C ARG A 12 -49.00 -31.73 19.30
N ARG A 13 -48.61 -32.79 18.57
CA ARG A 13 -47.36 -32.82 17.79
C ARG A 13 -47.38 -31.86 16.59
N LEU A 14 -48.53 -31.71 15.92
CA LEU A 14 -48.69 -30.74 14.83
C LEU A 14 -48.48 -29.29 15.31
N VAL A 15 -48.98 -28.94 16.49
CA VAL A 15 -48.75 -27.60 17.08
C VAL A 15 -47.26 -27.33 17.31
N TYR A 16 -46.50 -28.31 17.83
CA TYR A 16 -45.05 -28.16 17.99
C TYR A 16 -44.30 -28.05 16.66
N ILE A 17 -44.71 -28.79 15.63
CA ILE A 17 -44.12 -28.70 14.29
C ILE A 17 -44.35 -27.30 13.70
N VAL A 18 -45.55 -26.75 13.84
CA VAL A 18 -45.84 -25.37 13.39
C VAL A 18 -44.98 -24.36 14.13
N PHE A 19 -44.87 -24.47 15.47
CA PHE A 19 -44.06 -23.54 16.26
C PHE A 19 -42.57 -23.60 15.89
N ILE A 20 -42.02 -24.81 15.68
CA ILE A 20 -40.63 -25.00 15.23
C ILE A 20 -40.44 -24.41 13.82
N SER A 21 -41.40 -24.60 12.91
CA SER A 21 -41.32 -24.03 11.56
C SER A 21 -41.32 -22.49 11.58
N LEU A 22 -42.14 -21.86 12.43
CA LEU A 22 -42.14 -20.41 12.61
C LEU A 22 -40.82 -19.90 13.19
N ILE A 23 -40.26 -20.58 14.20
CA ILE A 23 -38.94 -20.22 14.74
C ILE A 23 -37.85 -20.38 13.67
N PHE A 24 -37.88 -21.46 12.90
CA PHE A 24 -36.90 -21.72 11.85
C PHE A 24 -36.96 -20.67 10.74
N THR A 25 -38.16 -20.33 10.27
CA THR A 25 -38.34 -19.26 9.27
C THR A 25 -37.87 -17.90 9.80
N TYR A 26 -38.16 -17.56 11.05
CA TYR A 26 -37.66 -16.34 11.69
C TYR A 26 -36.12 -16.31 11.75
N LEU A 27 -35.49 -17.43 12.13
CA LEU A 27 -34.03 -17.55 12.16
C LEU A 27 -33.42 -17.43 10.75
N LEU A 28 -34.03 -18.06 9.74
CA LEU A 28 -33.59 -17.93 8.35
C LEU A 28 -33.69 -16.50 7.84
N VAL A 29 -34.81 -15.81 8.08
CA VAL A 29 -34.98 -14.40 7.71
C VAL A 29 -33.94 -13.52 8.40
N LYS A 30 -33.69 -13.74 9.70
CA LYS A 30 -32.68 -13.01 10.45
C LYS A 30 -31.26 -13.25 9.91
N LEU A 31 -30.92 -14.50 9.56
CA LEU A 31 -29.63 -14.86 8.96
C LEU A 31 -29.45 -14.24 7.58
N VAL A 32 -30.49 -14.23 6.74
CA VAL A 32 -30.46 -13.59 5.42
C VAL A 32 -30.29 -12.08 5.56
N ASN A 33 -31.02 -11.44 6.46
CA ASN A 33 -30.93 -10.00 6.67
C ASN A 33 -29.57 -9.57 7.26
N GLN A 34 -29.01 -10.37 8.18
CA GLN A 34 -27.67 -10.15 8.70
C GLN A 34 -26.59 -10.31 7.62
N LYS A 35 -26.71 -11.34 6.74
CA LYS A 35 -25.84 -11.48 5.56
C LYS A 35 -25.96 -10.29 4.62
N HIS A 36 -27.17 -9.76 4.40
CA HIS A 36 -27.40 -8.58 3.57
C HIS A 36 -26.74 -7.32 4.16
N HIS A 37 -26.89 -7.09 5.47
CA HIS A 37 -26.24 -5.99 6.17
C HIS A 37 -24.70 -6.09 6.14
N LEU A 38 -24.16 -7.30 6.33
CA LEU A 38 -22.72 -7.54 6.23
C LEU A 38 -22.21 -7.34 4.78
N ARG A 39 -23.00 -7.74 3.78
CA ARG A 39 -22.70 -7.51 2.36
C ARG A 39 -22.74 -6.01 2.03
N LEU A 40 -23.68 -5.26 2.60
CA LEU A 40 -23.78 -3.80 2.45
C LEU A 40 -22.59 -3.08 3.10
N LEU A 41 -22.13 -3.54 4.27
CA LEU A 41 -20.89 -3.05 4.89
C LEU A 41 -19.65 -3.39 4.06
N LYS A 42 -19.61 -4.58 3.43
CA LYS A 42 -18.54 -4.97 2.50
C LYS A 42 -18.56 -4.10 1.22
N ILE A 43 -19.73 -3.74 0.71
CA ILE A 43 -19.86 -2.80 -0.43
C ILE A 43 -19.50 -1.36 -0.02
N LYS A 44 -19.67 -1.01 1.26
CA LYS A 44 -19.16 0.24 1.85
C LYS A 44 -17.66 0.19 2.18
N GLU A 45 -16.88 -0.74 1.62
CA GLU A 45 -15.45 -0.49 1.39
C GLU A 45 -15.35 0.74 0.50
N PHE A 46 -15.18 1.86 1.18
CA PHE A 46 -14.97 3.23 0.72
C PHE A 46 -14.41 3.26 -0.70
N SER A 47 -15.19 3.76 -1.67
CA SER A 47 -14.64 4.17 -2.96
C SER A 47 -13.80 5.42 -2.73
N VAL A 48 -12.60 5.26 -2.17
CA VAL A 48 -11.63 6.34 -2.00
C VAL A 48 -11.16 6.69 -3.40
N GLN A 49 -11.87 7.60 -4.06
CA GLN A 49 -11.38 8.20 -5.28
C GLN A 49 -10.43 9.33 -4.94
N ARG A 50 -9.27 9.32 -5.58
CA ARG A 50 -8.31 10.40 -5.51
C ARG A 50 -8.98 11.68 -6.02
N THR A 51 -9.05 12.71 -5.18
CA THR A 51 -9.73 13.97 -5.54
C THR A 51 -8.84 14.90 -6.36
N LYS A 52 -7.51 14.72 -6.31
CA LYS A 52 -6.51 15.51 -7.04
C LYS A 52 -5.52 14.59 -7.77
N PRO A 53 -5.09 14.93 -9.00
CA PRO A 53 -4.08 14.13 -9.69
C PRO A 53 -2.77 14.12 -8.90
N LEU A 54 -2.05 12.98 -8.92
CA LEU A 54 -0.70 12.91 -8.37
C LEU A 54 0.21 13.86 -9.17
N ILE A 55 0.97 14.68 -8.46
CA ILE A 55 1.95 15.56 -9.07
C ILE A 55 3.22 14.75 -9.34
N TRP A 56 3.49 14.51 -10.63
CA TRP A 56 4.75 13.92 -11.09
C TRP A 56 5.81 15.01 -11.22
N ARG A 57 7.06 14.72 -10.84
CA ARG A 57 8.15 15.62 -11.18
C ARG A 57 8.39 15.63 -12.67
N THR A 58 8.70 16.81 -13.19
CA THR A 58 8.95 16.98 -14.63
C THR A 58 10.42 16.87 -14.91
N LEU A 59 10.80 16.27 -16.04
CA LEU A 59 12.21 16.11 -16.47
C LEU A 59 13.01 17.43 -16.38
N GLN A 60 12.34 18.59 -16.52
CA GLN A 60 12.93 19.92 -16.40
C GLN A 60 13.47 20.24 -15.00
N GLU A 61 12.86 19.72 -13.93
CA GLU A 61 13.35 19.84 -12.54
C GLU A 61 14.58 18.94 -12.28
N HIS A 62 14.88 18.01 -13.19
CA HIS A 62 16.00 17.07 -13.09
C HIS A 62 17.28 17.63 -13.71
N LEU A 63 17.19 18.81 -14.35
CA LEU A 63 18.30 19.51 -14.99
C LEU A 63 19.20 20.20 -13.94
N LEU A 64 19.70 19.43 -12.99
CA LEU A 64 21.03 19.72 -12.47
C LEU A 64 21.99 19.28 -13.55
N THR A 65 22.94 20.14 -13.92
CA THR A 65 23.94 19.87 -14.95
C THR A 65 24.48 18.44 -14.80
N ASP A 66 24.53 17.70 -15.91
CA ASP A 66 24.96 16.29 -15.95
C ASP A 66 26.35 16.08 -15.33
N GLU A 67 27.17 17.13 -15.27
CA GLU A 67 28.46 17.15 -14.59
C GLU A 67 28.30 17.23 -13.06
N PRO A 68 28.72 16.20 -12.30
CA PRO A 68 28.65 16.17 -10.83
C PRO A 68 29.44 17.32 -10.18
N SER A 69 30.48 17.81 -10.84
CA SER A 69 31.45 18.79 -10.33
C SER A 69 30.94 20.24 -10.30
N ASN A 70 29.83 20.56 -10.95
CA ASN A 70 29.25 21.92 -11.00
C ASN A 70 27.89 22.05 -10.30
N ARG A 71 27.44 21.00 -9.59
CA ARG A 71 26.16 21.03 -8.90
C ARG A 71 26.26 21.89 -7.66
N THR A 72 25.42 22.90 -7.60
CA THR A 72 25.23 23.75 -6.41
C THR A 72 23.75 23.81 -6.07
N ASN A 73 23.45 23.93 -4.78
CA ASN A 73 22.08 24.08 -4.33
C ASN A 73 21.58 25.50 -4.68
N PRO A 74 20.40 25.65 -5.31
CA PRO A 74 19.82 26.95 -5.55
C PRO A 74 19.61 27.71 -4.22
N PRO A 75 19.84 29.03 -4.17
CA PRO A 75 19.91 29.78 -2.90
C PRO A 75 18.59 29.78 -2.11
N ASP A 76 17.45 29.78 -2.79
CA ASP A 76 16.11 29.83 -2.15
C ASP A 76 15.43 28.46 -2.05
N ILE A 77 16.18 27.37 -2.20
CA ILE A 77 15.60 26.02 -2.19
C ILE A 77 15.33 25.54 -0.76
N ILE A 78 14.17 24.90 -0.58
CA ILE A 78 13.79 24.20 0.64
C ILE A 78 13.35 22.80 0.23
N CYS A 79 13.90 21.77 0.88
CA CYS A 79 13.57 20.38 0.57
C CYS A 79 12.83 19.73 1.74
N ARG A 80 11.87 18.87 1.41
CA ARG A 80 11.45 17.82 2.34
C ARG A 80 12.46 16.69 2.25
N ASN A 81 12.48 15.83 3.26
CA ASN A 81 13.34 14.65 3.25
C ASN A 81 12.68 13.48 4.00
N SER A 82 13.30 12.31 3.91
CA SER A 82 12.71 11.08 4.47
C SER A 82 12.60 11.09 5.99
N LEU A 83 13.37 11.92 6.72
CA LEU A 83 13.50 12.04 8.19
C LEU A 83 13.80 10.75 8.99
N GLN A 84 13.56 9.58 8.41
CA GLN A 84 13.53 8.28 9.09
C GLN A 84 14.91 7.61 9.18
N GLY A 85 15.84 7.93 8.29
CA GLY A 85 17.13 7.27 8.22
C GLY A 85 18.07 7.70 9.35
N LYS A 86 18.74 6.70 9.95
CA LYS A 86 19.69 6.90 11.05
C LYS A 86 20.99 7.55 10.54
N GLU A 87 21.57 6.98 9.49
CA GLU A 87 22.85 7.39 8.91
C GLU A 87 22.65 8.14 7.59
N LEU A 88 21.85 7.57 6.69
CA LEU A 88 21.53 8.14 5.39
C LEU A 88 20.18 8.85 5.41
N LEU A 89 20.00 9.79 4.50
CA LEU A 89 18.74 10.48 4.28
C LEU A 89 18.60 10.82 2.80
N VAL A 90 17.35 10.81 2.33
CA VAL A 90 17.02 11.19 0.96
C VAL A 90 16.16 12.45 0.99
N ASP A 91 16.58 13.47 0.24
CA ASP A 91 15.78 14.68 0.03
C ASP A 91 14.73 14.45 -1.05
N ASP A 92 13.74 15.33 -1.10
CA ASP A 92 12.65 15.16 -2.03
C ASP A 92 13.16 15.22 -3.47
N ARG A 93 14.25 15.91 -3.79
CA ARG A 93 14.82 15.99 -5.16
C ARG A 93 15.46 14.67 -5.60
N GLY A 94 15.70 13.75 -4.68
CA GLY A 94 16.26 12.42 -4.93
C GLY A 94 17.76 12.33 -4.67
N PHE A 95 18.35 13.30 -3.97
CA PHE A 95 19.70 13.18 -3.44
C PHE A 95 19.70 12.37 -2.16
N VAL A 96 20.65 11.44 -2.05
CA VAL A 96 20.95 10.69 -0.83
C VAL A 96 22.26 11.18 -0.27
N CYS A 97 22.29 11.53 1.01
CA CYS A 97 23.50 11.96 1.69
C CYS A 97 23.53 11.40 3.12
N ASN A 98 24.73 11.37 3.70
CA ASN A 98 24.87 11.19 5.14
C ASN A 98 24.20 12.33 5.89
N ARG A 99 23.68 12.04 7.08
CA ARG A 99 22.95 13.00 7.92
C ARG A 99 23.77 14.25 8.24
N GLU A 100 25.09 14.12 8.30
CA GLU A 100 26.04 15.22 8.54
C GLU A 100 26.12 16.21 7.38
N HIS A 101 25.75 15.78 6.17
CA HIS A 101 25.77 16.58 4.94
C HIS A 101 24.42 17.23 4.62
N ILE A 102 23.49 17.26 5.59
CA ILE A 102 22.20 17.94 5.45
C ILE A 102 22.38 19.43 5.73
N LEU A 103 21.87 20.25 4.83
CA LEU A 103 21.85 21.70 4.96
C LEU A 103 20.66 22.17 5.82
N GLN A 104 20.74 23.40 6.32
CA GLN A 104 19.69 23.99 7.17
C GLN A 104 18.32 24.09 6.48
N ASN A 105 18.30 24.14 5.14
CA ASN A 105 17.10 24.14 4.32
C ASN A 105 16.47 22.74 4.11
N GLY A 106 17.01 21.70 4.76
CA GLY A 106 16.52 20.33 4.71
C GLY A 106 17.00 19.52 3.49
N CYS A 107 17.77 20.14 2.60
CA CYS A 107 18.33 19.52 1.40
C CYS A 107 19.67 18.83 1.68
N CYS A 108 20.03 17.86 0.85
CA CYS A 108 21.40 17.33 0.84
C CYS A 108 22.38 18.34 0.23
N ASN A 109 23.59 18.41 0.78
CA ASN A 109 24.68 19.17 0.18
C ASN A 109 25.18 18.47 -1.09
N VAL A 110 24.86 19.03 -2.26
CA VAL A 110 25.22 18.45 -3.57
C VAL A 110 26.71 18.58 -3.89
N GLU A 111 27.44 19.44 -3.16
CA GLU A 111 28.89 19.61 -3.30
C GLU A 111 29.67 18.54 -2.53
N SER A 112 29.02 17.81 -1.62
CA SER A 112 29.67 16.70 -0.93
C SER A 112 29.84 15.51 -1.88
N PRO A 113 31.05 14.93 -1.99
CA PRO A 113 31.32 13.82 -2.90
C PRO A 113 30.56 12.53 -2.51
N GLU A 114 30.09 12.44 -1.27
CA GLU A 114 29.29 11.30 -0.79
C GLU A 114 27.80 11.41 -1.13
N THR A 115 27.38 12.55 -1.69
CA THR A 115 25.99 12.77 -2.07
C THR A 115 25.68 12.09 -3.41
N LEU A 116 24.78 11.11 -3.38
CA LEU A 116 24.38 10.33 -4.54
C LEU A 116 23.07 10.86 -5.11
N TYR A 117 22.88 10.79 -6.42
CA TYR A 117 21.67 11.27 -7.11
C TYR A 117 20.94 10.13 -7.79
N TYR A 118 19.65 9.96 -7.47
CA TYR A 118 18.81 8.85 -7.97
C TYR A 118 19.49 7.48 -7.93
N THR A 119 20.24 7.21 -6.86
CA THR A 119 21.01 5.97 -6.76
C THR A 119 20.10 4.76 -6.64
N CYS A 120 20.41 3.73 -7.43
CA CYS A 120 19.78 2.42 -7.41
C CYS A 120 20.76 1.31 -6.99
N GLU A 121 21.92 1.64 -6.40
CA GLU A 121 23.04 0.70 -6.17
C GLU A 121 22.68 -0.58 -5.42
N THR A 122 21.72 -0.52 -4.50
CA THR A 122 21.26 -1.68 -3.71
C THR A 122 19.96 -2.29 -4.20
N CYS A 123 19.47 -1.82 -5.35
CA CYS A 123 18.20 -2.21 -5.92
C CYS A 123 18.37 -3.33 -6.94
N ASN A 124 17.49 -4.31 -6.88
CA ASN A 124 17.38 -5.35 -7.90
C ASN A 124 16.38 -4.91 -8.97
N ASN A 125 16.81 -4.86 -10.23
CA ASN A 125 16.00 -4.41 -11.36
C ASN A 125 14.79 -5.31 -11.65
N SER A 126 14.85 -6.60 -11.32
CA SER A 126 13.77 -7.55 -11.59
C SER A 126 12.67 -7.51 -10.53
N SER A 127 13.05 -7.36 -9.25
CA SER A 127 12.08 -7.28 -8.15
C SER A 127 11.64 -5.85 -7.82
N HIS A 128 12.36 -4.84 -8.33
CA HIS A 128 12.17 -3.43 -7.99
C HIS A 128 12.22 -3.17 -6.48
N CYS A 129 13.09 -3.92 -5.79
CA CYS A 129 13.31 -3.85 -4.35
C CYS A 129 14.78 -3.59 -4.03
N CYS A 130 15.04 -2.91 -2.92
CA CYS A 130 16.37 -2.51 -2.48
C CYS A 130 16.64 -2.96 -1.04
N SER A 131 17.93 -3.05 -0.68
CA SER A 131 18.35 -3.36 0.69
C SER A 131 18.32 -2.15 1.63
N ILE A 132 18.45 -0.93 1.07
CA ILE A 132 18.44 0.34 1.81
C ILE A 132 17.19 1.15 1.43
N TYR A 133 16.50 1.68 2.43
CA TYR A 133 15.26 2.44 2.25
C TYR A 133 15.48 3.72 1.46
N GLU A 134 16.51 4.50 1.82
CA GLU A 134 16.85 5.77 1.18
C GLU A 134 17.20 5.57 -0.30
N PHE A 135 17.85 4.45 -0.63
CA PHE A 135 18.18 4.10 -2.01
C PHE A 135 16.93 3.66 -2.78
N CYS A 136 15.99 2.95 -2.14
CA CYS A 136 14.68 2.67 -2.74
C CYS A 136 13.95 3.95 -3.12
N VAL A 137 13.87 4.91 -2.20
CA VAL A 137 13.17 6.18 -2.42
C VAL A 137 13.87 7.01 -3.50
N SER A 138 15.20 7.11 -3.45
CA SER A 138 16.00 7.81 -4.46
C SER A 138 15.84 7.19 -5.85
N CYS A 139 15.98 5.86 -5.97
CA CYS A 139 15.76 5.14 -7.23
C CYS A 139 14.32 5.29 -7.76
N CYS A 140 13.33 5.26 -6.87
CA CYS A 140 11.91 5.44 -7.19
C CYS A 140 11.59 6.84 -7.74
N LEU A 141 12.30 7.87 -7.25
CA LEU A 141 12.14 9.24 -7.73
C LEU A 141 12.68 9.46 -9.15
N HIS A 142 13.50 8.54 -9.67
CA HIS A 142 14.06 8.66 -11.01
C HIS A 142 12.92 8.74 -12.06
N PRO A 143 12.97 9.67 -13.03
CA PRO A 143 11.86 9.95 -13.94
C PRO A 143 11.49 8.74 -14.82
N GLU A 144 12.47 7.91 -15.17
CA GLU A 144 12.23 6.65 -15.90
C GLU A 144 11.35 5.65 -15.13
N LYS A 145 11.19 5.79 -13.81
CA LYS A 145 10.33 4.88 -13.03
C LYS A 145 8.86 5.26 -13.10
N ARG A 146 8.51 6.41 -13.68
CA ARG A 146 7.10 6.85 -13.78
C ARG A 146 6.15 5.79 -14.38
N PRO A 147 6.45 5.13 -15.52
CA PRO A 147 5.55 4.10 -16.06
C PRO A 147 5.33 2.93 -15.09
N LEU A 148 6.37 2.52 -14.37
CA LEU A 148 6.30 1.46 -13.36
C LEU A 148 5.45 1.89 -12.15
N LEU A 149 5.58 3.15 -11.72
CA LEU A 149 4.81 3.70 -10.61
C LEU A 149 3.32 3.87 -10.96
N GLU A 150 3.02 4.24 -12.21
CA GLU A 150 1.64 4.28 -12.72
C GLU A 150 1.01 2.88 -12.68
N LEU A 151 1.75 1.84 -13.10
CA LEU A 151 1.31 0.45 -12.96
C LEU A 151 1.13 0.05 -11.48
N ALA A 152 2.06 0.45 -10.62
CA ALA A 152 1.99 0.17 -9.19
C ALA A 152 0.76 0.81 -8.54
N LEU A 153 0.36 2.02 -8.97
CA LEU A 153 -0.86 2.71 -8.52
C LEU A 153 -2.13 2.01 -9.01
N GLN A 154 -2.13 1.47 -10.23
CA GLN A 154 -3.26 0.69 -10.76
C GLN A 154 -3.46 -0.63 -10.03
N ALA A 155 -2.38 -1.22 -9.52
CA ALA A 155 -2.43 -2.47 -8.76
C ALA A 155 -2.90 -2.31 -7.30
N VAL A 156 -3.02 -1.07 -6.80
CA VAL A 156 -3.44 -0.81 -5.41
C VAL A 156 -4.90 -1.20 -5.18
N ASN A 157 -5.15 -1.99 -4.13
CA ASN A 157 -6.50 -2.41 -3.76
C ASN A 157 -6.74 -2.33 -2.23
N GLY A 158 -8.00 -2.50 -1.83
CA GLY A 158 -8.42 -2.61 -0.44
C GLY A 158 -7.91 -1.47 0.45
N ARG A 159 -7.32 -1.82 1.61
CA ARG A 159 -6.85 -0.85 2.62
C ARG A 159 -5.73 0.07 2.12
N GLN A 160 -4.92 -0.37 1.16
CA GLN A 160 -3.84 0.45 0.62
C GLN A 160 -4.39 1.64 -0.17
N LEU A 161 -5.54 1.47 -0.84
CA LEU A 161 -6.16 2.51 -1.66
C LEU A 161 -6.36 3.82 -0.88
N THR A 162 -6.77 3.73 0.39
CA THR A 162 -6.95 4.91 1.25
C THR A 162 -5.65 5.68 1.47
N VAL A 163 -4.53 4.98 1.67
CA VAL A 163 -3.21 5.60 1.89
C VAL A 163 -2.73 6.24 0.59
N PHE A 164 -2.80 5.51 -0.52
CA PHE A 164 -2.32 6.00 -1.83
C PHE A 164 -3.17 7.16 -2.39
N ALA A 165 -4.43 7.26 -2.00
CA ALA A 165 -5.29 8.38 -2.36
C ALA A 165 -4.93 9.69 -1.63
N GLN A 166 -4.25 9.62 -0.50
CA GLN A 166 -3.83 10.80 0.29
C GLN A 166 -2.48 11.38 -0.16
N VAL A 167 -1.67 10.59 -0.84
CA VAL A 167 -0.37 11.01 -1.39
C VAL A 167 -0.55 12.19 -2.36
N LEU A 168 0.28 13.22 -2.26
CA LEU A 168 0.16 14.42 -3.09
C LEU A 168 1.05 14.36 -4.34
N ASP A 169 2.28 13.90 -4.17
CA ASP A 169 3.32 13.95 -5.19
C ASP A 169 4.12 12.65 -5.29
N GLN A 170 5.01 12.58 -6.27
CA GLN A 170 5.88 11.42 -6.49
C GLN A 170 6.80 11.12 -5.30
N PHE A 171 7.23 12.13 -4.54
CA PHE A 171 8.09 11.90 -3.38
C PHE A 171 7.35 11.18 -2.26
N GLU A 172 6.17 11.66 -1.90
CA GLU A 172 5.30 10.98 -0.94
C GLU A 172 4.91 9.59 -1.42
N LEU A 173 4.69 9.40 -2.74
CA LEU A 173 4.43 8.08 -3.32
C LEU A 173 5.59 7.12 -3.05
N CYS A 174 6.82 7.57 -3.32
CA CYS A 174 8.02 6.77 -3.09
C CYS A 174 8.25 6.48 -1.61
N LEU A 175 8.03 7.44 -0.71
CA LEU A 175 8.10 7.22 0.74
C LEU A 175 7.10 6.13 1.19
N VAL A 176 5.87 6.16 0.68
CA VAL A 176 4.85 5.17 1.03
C VAL A 176 5.14 3.81 0.41
N LYS A 177 5.52 3.74 -0.88
CA LYS A 177 5.81 2.48 -1.57
C LYS A 177 7.01 1.78 -0.97
N CYS A 178 8.11 2.50 -0.78
CA CYS A 178 9.36 1.93 -0.31
C CYS A 178 9.32 1.48 1.13
N ARG A 179 8.34 1.88 1.95
CA ARG A 179 8.19 1.33 3.30
C ARG A 179 7.95 -0.17 3.24
N THR A 180 8.50 -0.90 4.21
CA THR A 180 8.27 -2.34 4.33
C THR A 180 6.76 -2.60 4.46
N ASN A 181 6.24 -3.46 3.58
CA ASN A 181 4.82 -3.75 3.53
C ASN A 181 4.58 -5.26 3.69
N SER A 182 3.32 -5.64 3.89
CA SER A 182 2.90 -7.02 4.11
C SER A 182 3.25 -7.97 2.95
N HIS A 183 3.56 -7.45 1.77
CA HIS A 183 3.97 -8.25 0.62
C HIS A 183 5.49 -8.48 0.57
N SER A 184 6.28 -7.64 1.23
CA SER A 184 7.71 -7.88 1.43
C SER A 184 7.95 -9.03 2.43
N VAL A 185 6.90 -9.47 3.15
CA VAL A 185 6.96 -10.57 4.12
C VAL A 185 6.22 -11.82 3.65
N GLU A 186 6.69 -12.95 4.16
CA GLU A 186 6.22 -14.31 4.06
C GLU A 186 5.73 -14.70 5.47
N HIS A 187 4.54 -15.32 5.56
CA HIS A 187 3.96 -15.75 6.84
C HIS A 187 3.92 -14.64 7.92
N GLU A 188 3.66 -13.40 7.51
CA GLU A 188 3.49 -12.20 8.36
C GLU A 188 4.71 -11.78 9.20
N ASN A 189 5.76 -12.60 9.32
CA ASN A 189 6.88 -12.40 10.25
C ASN A 189 8.28 -12.59 9.65
N ARG A 190 8.41 -12.98 8.38
CA ARG A 190 9.70 -13.20 7.72
C ARG A 190 9.78 -12.44 6.41
N TYR A 191 10.83 -11.70 6.11
CA TYR A 191 10.97 -11.10 4.77
C TYR A 191 11.13 -12.19 3.70
N ARG A 192 10.44 -12.04 2.55
CA ARG A 192 10.53 -12.96 1.40
C ARG A 192 11.96 -13.08 0.89
N ASP A 193 12.64 -11.94 0.85
CA ASP A 193 14.08 -11.87 0.65
C ASP A 193 14.70 -11.08 1.82
N GLY A 194 15.57 -11.74 2.58
CA GLY A 194 16.26 -11.09 3.71
C GLY A 194 17.18 -9.95 3.26
N LYS A 195 17.57 -9.91 1.97
CA LYS A 195 18.50 -8.93 1.41
C LYS A 195 17.82 -7.73 0.78
N VAL A 196 16.58 -7.84 0.28
CA VAL A 196 15.83 -6.71 -0.31
C VAL A 196 14.46 -6.56 0.33
N GLN A 197 14.25 -5.45 1.02
CA GLN A 197 13.09 -5.27 1.93
C GLN A 197 12.17 -4.12 1.49
N TYR A 198 12.74 -3.14 0.77
CA TYR A 198 12.08 -1.88 0.42
C TYR A 198 11.78 -1.87 -1.08
N CYS A 199 10.51 -1.81 -1.49
CA CYS A 199 10.13 -2.01 -2.88
C CYS A 199 9.33 -0.85 -3.46
N TYR A 200 9.64 -0.41 -4.68
CA TYR A 200 8.90 0.67 -5.36
C TYR A 200 7.98 0.16 -6.49
N GLY A 201 8.18 -1.07 -6.96
CA GLY A 201 7.40 -1.66 -8.05
C GLY A 201 5.96 -2.06 -7.68
N PRO A 202 5.18 -2.56 -8.68
CA PRO A 202 3.90 -3.19 -8.45
C PRO A 202 4.10 -4.39 -7.53
N THR A 203 3.20 -4.54 -6.56
CA THR A 203 3.34 -5.55 -5.53
C THR A 203 2.23 -6.55 -5.72
N GLU A 204 2.55 -7.79 -6.06
CA GLU A 204 1.52 -8.82 -6.20
C GLU A 204 0.89 -9.13 -4.85
N ALA A 205 -0.44 -9.19 -4.82
CA ALA A 205 -1.19 -9.58 -3.64
C ALA A 205 -0.69 -10.92 -3.10
N HIS A 206 -0.50 -10.99 -1.78
CA HIS A 206 -0.20 -12.26 -1.11
C HIS A 206 -1.34 -13.25 -1.39
N GLU A 207 -1.04 -14.55 -1.45
CA GLU A 207 -2.04 -15.59 -1.75
C GLU A 207 -3.23 -15.55 -0.77
N SER A 208 -2.97 -15.25 0.51
CA SER A 208 -4.01 -14.98 1.52
C SER A 208 -4.89 -13.76 1.23
N GLN A 209 -4.40 -12.76 0.49
CA GLN A 209 -5.20 -11.62 0.03
C GLN A 209 -5.96 -11.95 -1.26
N LYS A 210 -5.41 -12.81 -2.14
CA LYS A 210 -6.10 -13.33 -3.34
C LYS A 210 -7.30 -14.19 -2.95
N GLU A 211 -7.18 -15.02 -1.92
CA GLU A 211 -8.28 -15.83 -1.38
C GLU A 211 -9.44 -14.96 -0.85
N VAL A 212 -9.14 -13.83 -0.19
CA VAL A 212 -10.16 -12.90 0.32
C VAL A 212 -10.83 -12.09 -0.81
N LEU A 213 -10.10 -11.80 -1.88
CA LEU A 213 -10.58 -11.07 -3.07
C LEU A 213 -11.29 -11.97 -4.10
N GLY A 214 -11.24 -13.30 -3.93
CA GLY A 214 -11.93 -14.24 -4.83
C GLY A 214 -11.37 -14.25 -6.25
N ILE A 215 -10.11 -13.86 -6.42
CA ILE A 215 -9.40 -13.93 -7.71
C ILE A 215 -8.76 -15.32 -7.75
N ALA A 216 -9.39 -16.25 -8.47
CA ALA A 216 -8.85 -17.59 -8.69
C ALA A 216 -7.52 -17.50 -9.46
N ALA A 217 -6.61 -18.41 -9.09
CA ALA A 217 -5.30 -18.60 -9.74
C ALA A 217 -5.44 -18.92 -11.23
#